data_AF-A0A816HUR5-F1
#
_entry.id   AF-A0A816HUR5-F1
#
_cell.length_a   1.000
_cell.length_b   1.000
_cell.length_c   1.000
_cell.angle_alpha   90.00
_cell.angle_beta   90.00
_cell.angle_gamma   90.00
#
_symmetry.space_group_name_H-M   'P 1'
#
loop_
_entity.id
_entity.type
_entity.pdbx_description
1 polymer ?
#
loop_
_entity_poly.entity_id
_entity_poly.type
_entity_poly.pdbx_seq_one_letter_code
_entity_poly.pdbx_strand_id
1 'polypeptide(L)'
;GQRETLSTSTDFMNQIYFPLIDSMLVILNDRFSLKTLSFMNSIATVYPESKNFLSINDVDEFSRHIDVDSNALKNEFIVIKTMLMSKTINNVIQFLNELIPFSTAFPQTLRMIKSAITMPISQVACERSFSKMKIIKNYLRNSMSDKRLSDLTVVAVERNIAIDYERIIDKLARNHKNSRILLY
;
A
#
# COMPACT_ATOMS: atom_id res chain seq x y z
N GLY A 1 -35.49 0.44 -12.92
CA GLY A 1 -35.18 1.62 -12.09
C GLY A 1 -34.99 2.79 -13.01
N GLN A 2 -35.96 3.71 -13.03
CA GLN A 2 -35.84 4.96 -13.80
C GLN A 2 -34.65 5.75 -13.28
N ARG A 3 -33.74 6.14 -14.17
CA ARG A 3 -32.78 7.21 -13.87
C ARG A 3 -33.59 8.50 -13.83
N GLU A 4 -33.83 9.05 -12.65
CA GLU A 4 -34.35 10.41 -12.52
C GLU A 4 -33.39 11.34 -13.25
N THR A 5 -33.89 11.99 -14.30
CA THR A 5 -33.13 13.02 -15.02
C THR A 5 -33.00 14.20 -14.08
N LEU A 6 -31.80 14.49 -13.58
CA LEU A 6 -31.52 15.69 -12.81
C LEU A 6 -31.80 16.92 -13.68
N SER A 7 -33.00 17.48 -13.57
CA SER A 7 -33.51 18.54 -14.45
C SER A 7 -33.11 19.94 -13.99
N THR A 8 -32.67 20.09 -12.73
CA THR A 8 -32.40 21.40 -12.12
C THR A 8 -31.02 21.41 -11.46
N SER A 9 -30.30 22.54 -11.56
CA SER A 9 -29.00 22.73 -10.90
C SER A 9 -29.08 22.44 -9.39
N THR A 10 -30.21 22.79 -8.76
CA THR A 10 -30.51 22.50 -7.35
C THR A 10 -30.65 21.01 -7.03
N ASP A 11 -31.21 20.21 -7.93
CA ASP A 11 -31.34 18.75 -7.71
C ASP A 11 -29.96 18.08 -7.80
N PHE A 12 -29.10 18.54 -8.71
CA PHE A 12 -27.71 18.09 -8.78
C PHE A 12 -26.93 18.43 -7.51
N MET A 13 -27.11 19.65 -7.00
CA MET A 13 -26.44 20.07 -5.76
C MET A 13 -26.90 19.22 -4.57
N ASN A 14 -28.20 18.98 -4.43
CA ASN A 14 -28.76 18.27 -3.28
C ASN A 14 -28.61 16.74 -3.33
N GLN A 15 -28.69 16.12 -4.51
CA GLN A 15 -28.65 14.65 -4.63
C GLN A 15 -27.24 14.09 -4.85
N ILE A 16 -26.34 14.86 -5.46
CA ILE A 16 -25.01 14.37 -5.85
C ILE A 16 -23.91 15.16 -5.14
N TYR A 17 -23.90 16.49 -5.30
CA TYR A 17 -22.77 17.29 -4.84
C TYR A 17 -22.62 17.30 -3.32
N PHE A 18 -23.65 17.70 -2.57
CA PHE A 18 -23.58 17.74 -1.10
C PHE A 18 -23.35 16.36 -0.48
N PRO A 19 -24.07 15.29 -0.86
CA PRO A 19 -23.79 13.95 -0.32
C PRO A 19 -22.38 13.45 -0.61
N LEU A 20 -21.80 13.81 -1.77
CA LEU A 20 -20.43 13.45 -2.12
C LEU A 20 -19.42 14.21 -1.25
N ILE A 21 -19.61 15.50 -1.05
CA ILE A 21 -18.75 16.31 -0.16
C ILE A 21 -18.85 15.81 1.28
N ASP A 22 -20.05 15.54 1.78
CA ASP A 22 -20.25 15.00 3.13
C ASP A 22 -19.59 13.63 3.28
N SER A 23 -19.73 12.75 2.27
CA SER A 23 -19.04 11.46 2.26
C SER A 23 -17.52 11.63 2.28
N MET A 24 -16.97 12.55 1.49
CA MET A 24 -15.54 12.84 1.48
C MET A 24 -15.07 13.37 2.83
N LEU A 25 -15.84 14.27 3.46
CA LEU A 25 -15.54 14.81 4.78
C LEU A 25 -15.56 13.70 5.85
N VAL A 26 -16.55 12.83 5.84
CA VAL A 26 -16.64 11.69 6.75
C VAL A 26 -15.44 10.76 6.58
N ILE A 27 -15.09 10.41 5.33
CA ILE A 27 -13.94 9.54 5.04
C ILE A 27 -12.64 10.19 5.51
N LEU A 28 -12.45 11.49 5.25
CA LEU A 28 -11.25 12.21 5.67
C LEU A 28 -11.15 12.30 7.20
N ASN A 29 -12.25 12.60 7.88
CA ASN A 29 -12.29 12.69 9.32
C ASN A 29 -12.04 11.34 10.00
N ASP A 30 -12.58 10.25 9.45
CA ASP A 30 -12.32 8.90 9.93
C ASP A 30 -10.85 8.50 9.69
N ARG A 31 -10.34 8.76 8.48
CA ARG A 31 -8.96 8.46 8.08
C ARG A 31 -7.92 9.20 8.93
N PHE A 32 -8.14 10.47 9.23
CA PHE A 32 -7.22 11.30 10.03
C PHE A 32 -7.67 11.47 11.48
N SER A 33 -8.49 10.53 11.98
CA SER A 33 -8.91 10.52 13.36
C SER A 33 -7.74 10.32 14.33
N LEU A 34 -7.93 10.72 15.59
CA LEU A 34 -6.93 10.53 16.65
C LEU A 34 -6.54 9.06 16.82
N LYS A 35 -7.48 8.14 16.61
CA LYS A 35 -7.22 6.70 16.67
C LYS A 35 -6.25 6.25 15.57
N THR A 36 -6.48 6.68 14.33
CA THR A 36 -5.58 6.37 13.21
C THR A 36 -4.20 7.00 13.41
N LEU A 37 -4.15 8.20 13.99
CA LEU A 37 -2.88 8.85 14.32
C LEU A 37 -2.09 8.07 15.39
N SER A 38 -2.74 7.65 16.47
CA SER A 38 -2.10 6.81 17.50
C SER A 38 -1.61 5.48 16.92
N PHE A 39 -2.39 4.87 16.01
CA PHE A 39 -1.97 3.67 15.30
C PHE A 39 -0.76 3.91 14.39
N MET A 40 -0.73 5.03 13.63
CA MET A 40 0.42 5.39 12.80
C MET A 40 1.68 5.69 13.64
N ASN A 41 1.53 6.38 14.76
CA ASN A 41 2.65 6.60 15.70
C ASN A 41 3.17 5.28 16.27
N SER A 42 2.27 4.33 16.51
CA SER A 42 2.64 2.99 16.98
C SER A 42 3.40 2.18 15.94
N ILE A 43 2.98 2.25 14.67
CA ILE A 43 3.71 1.66 13.54
C ILE A 43 5.08 2.33 13.37
N ALA A 44 5.16 3.65 13.54
CA ALA A 44 6.40 4.41 13.38
C ALA A 44 7.53 3.88 14.28
N THR A 45 7.21 3.29 15.44
CA THR A 45 8.20 2.70 16.35
C THR A 45 9.11 1.62 15.72
N VAL A 46 8.67 1.02 14.61
CA VAL A 46 9.43 0.03 13.82
C VAL A 46 10.45 0.68 12.88
N TYR A 47 10.22 1.94 12.50
CA TYR A 47 10.98 2.63 11.48
C TYR A 47 12.17 3.39 12.10
N PRO A 48 13.43 3.05 11.75
CA PRO A 48 14.62 3.70 12.31
C PRO A 48 14.73 5.21 12.03
N GLU A 49 14.16 5.68 10.92
CA GLU A 49 14.12 7.10 10.55
C GLU A 49 13.11 7.91 11.37
N SER A 50 12.20 7.23 12.09
CA SER A 50 11.15 7.90 12.86
C SER A 50 11.69 8.46 14.18
N LYS A 51 11.06 9.53 14.66
CA LYS A 51 11.38 10.12 15.98
C LYS A 51 11.05 9.18 17.14
N ASN A 52 10.13 8.24 16.92
CA ASN A 52 9.59 7.36 17.96
C ASN A 52 10.15 5.93 17.84
N PHE A 53 11.27 5.74 17.14
CA PHE A 53 11.91 4.43 16.97
C PHE A 53 12.16 3.75 18.32
N LEU A 54 11.67 2.51 18.46
CA LEU A 54 11.71 1.71 19.69
C LEU A 54 11.15 2.43 20.94
N SER A 55 10.14 3.29 20.76
CA SER A 55 9.42 3.91 21.88
C SER A 55 8.48 2.90 22.54
N ILE A 56 8.67 2.69 23.85
CA ILE A 56 7.88 1.77 24.68
C ILE A 56 6.45 2.29 24.90
N ASN A 57 6.29 3.62 24.96
CA ASN A 57 5.01 4.24 25.27
C ASN A 57 4.04 4.23 24.08
N ASP A 58 4.58 4.18 22.86
CA ASP A 58 3.79 4.33 21.64
C ASP A 58 3.41 2.97 21.01
N VAL A 59 3.91 1.85 21.53
CA VAL A 59 3.82 0.53 20.87
C VAL A 59 2.45 -0.16 21.00
N ASP A 60 1.57 0.35 21.87
CA ASP A 60 0.38 -0.38 22.33
C ASP A 60 -0.74 -0.53 21.29
N GLU A 61 -0.92 0.42 20.37
CA GLU A 61 -1.98 0.32 19.34
C GLU A 61 -1.63 -0.73 18.27
N PHE A 62 -0.38 -0.77 17.83
CA PHE A 62 0.04 -1.71 16.80
C PHE A 62 0.19 -3.13 17.34
N SER A 63 0.65 -3.29 18.59
CA SER A 63 0.71 -4.61 19.24
C SER A 63 -0.67 -5.24 19.37
N ARG A 64 -1.69 -4.45 19.74
CA ARG A 64 -3.10 -4.89 19.77
C ARG A 64 -3.62 -5.29 18.40
N HIS A 65 -3.24 -4.60 17.34
CA HIS A 65 -3.69 -4.92 15.99
C HIS A 65 -3.06 -6.23 15.44
N ILE A 66 -1.82 -6.52 15.80
CA ILE A 66 -1.09 -7.72 15.32
C ILE A 66 -1.27 -8.94 16.22
N ASP A 67 -2.00 -8.78 17.34
CA ASP A 67 -2.20 -9.79 18.38
C ASP A 67 -0.86 -10.29 18.95
N VAL A 68 -0.09 -9.32 19.44
CA VAL A 68 1.25 -9.51 20.04
C VAL A 68 1.21 -9.09 21.50
N ASP A 69 1.88 -9.84 22.36
CA ASP A 69 2.02 -9.48 23.78
C ASP A 69 2.82 -8.18 23.93
N SER A 70 2.12 -7.12 24.31
CA SER A 70 2.71 -5.78 24.47
C SER A 70 3.79 -5.77 25.57
N ASN A 71 3.64 -6.55 26.63
CA ASN A 71 4.62 -6.54 27.72
C ASN A 71 5.93 -7.22 27.29
N ALA A 72 5.84 -8.37 26.63
CA ALA A 72 7.00 -9.03 26.04
C ALA A 72 7.70 -8.13 25.02
N LEU A 73 6.93 -7.48 24.14
CA LEU A 73 7.45 -6.56 23.12
C LEU A 73 8.18 -5.35 23.74
N LYS A 74 7.62 -4.75 24.79
CA LYS A 74 8.26 -3.65 25.52
C LYS A 74 9.60 -4.05 26.13
N ASN A 75 9.69 -5.28 26.66
CA ASN A 75 10.94 -5.83 27.18
C ASN A 75 11.98 -6.08 26.06
N GLU A 76 11.55 -6.65 24.93
CA GLU A 76 12.41 -6.83 23.76
C GLU A 76 12.97 -5.48 23.26
N PHE A 77 12.12 -4.44 23.20
CA PHE A 77 12.52 -3.10 22.76
C PHE A 77 13.63 -2.50 23.63
N ILE A 78 13.58 -2.70 24.95
CA ILE A 78 14.62 -2.22 25.87
C ILE A 78 15.97 -2.88 25.51
N VAL A 79 15.97 -4.21 25.35
CA VAL A 79 17.18 -4.98 25.05
C VAL A 79 17.74 -4.61 23.67
N ILE A 80 16.87 -4.53 22.66
CA ILE A 80 17.24 -4.13 21.30
C ILE A 80 17.80 -2.71 21.30
N LYS A 81 17.20 -1.78 22.02
CA LYS A 81 17.70 -0.40 22.12
C LYS A 81 19.12 -0.38 22.67
N THR A 82 19.41 -1.14 23.73
CA THR A 82 20.77 -1.28 24.26
C THR A 82 21.74 -1.91 23.26
N MET A 83 21.31 -2.96 22.55
CA MET A 83 22.12 -3.60 21.50
C MET A 83 22.47 -2.63 20.36
N LEU A 84 21.52 -1.78 19.97
CA LEU A 84 21.64 -0.83 18.87
C LEU A 84 22.38 0.45 19.24
N MET A 85 22.66 0.75 20.52
CA MET A 85 23.47 1.92 20.91
C MET A 85 24.85 1.95 20.25
N SER A 86 25.36 0.79 19.81
CA SER A 86 26.65 0.66 19.14
C SER A 86 26.62 0.75 17.61
N LYS A 87 25.43 0.77 16.99
CA LYS A 87 25.24 0.70 15.53
C LYS A 87 24.22 1.71 15.04
N THR A 88 24.51 2.36 13.92
CA THR A 88 23.52 3.20 13.21
C THR A 88 22.73 2.34 12.23
N ILE A 89 21.39 2.35 12.40
CA ILE A 89 20.47 1.68 11.48
C ILE A 89 19.66 2.76 10.77
N ASN A 90 19.73 2.77 9.45
CA ASN A 90 19.09 3.81 8.64
C ASN A 90 17.84 3.29 7.91
N ASN A 91 17.65 1.97 7.83
CA ASN A 91 16.56 1.38 7.06
C ASN A 91 15.89 0.22 7.82
N VAL A 92 14.58 0.07 7.67
CA VAL A 92 13.80 -1.04 8.23
C VAL A 92 14.30 -2.40 7.76
N ILE A 93 14.76 -2.49 6.50
CA ILE A 93 15.31 -3.75 5.98
C ILE A 93 16.64 -4.09 6.67
N GLN A 94 17.47 -3.08 6.93
CA GLN A 94 18.71 -3.26 7.69
C GLN A 94 18.41 -3.66 9.15
N PHE A 95 17.39 -3.03 9.75
CA PHE A 95 16.91 -3.40 11.08
C PHE A 95 16.46 -4.86 11.13
N LEU A 96 15.65 -5.29 10.16
CA LEU A 96 15.20 -6.67 10.04
C LEU A 96 16.39 -7.63 9.93
N ASN A 97 17.36 -7.34 9.06
CA ASN A 97 18.52 -8.19 8.84
C ASN A 97 19.40 -8.37 10.08
N GLU A 98 19.51 -7.35 10.93
CA GLU A 98 20.24 -7.43 12.20
C GLU A 98 19.51 -8.29 13.25
N LEU A 99 18.17 -8.38 13.18
CA LEU A 99 17.37 -9.17 14.12
C LEU A 99 17.17 -10.63 13.68
N ILE A 100 17.32 -10.95 12.39
CA ILE A 100 17.16 -12.32 11.87
C ILE A 100 18.02 -13.35 12.63
N PRO A 101 19.32 -13.11 12.92
CA PRO A 101 20.15 -14.04 13.69
C PRO A 101 19.62 -14.32 15.10
N PHE A 102 18.88 -13.37 15.67
CA PHE A 102 18.31 -13.42 17.03
C PHE A 102 16.80 -13.69 17.01
N SER A 103 16.29 -14.34 15.96
CA SER A 103 14.85 -14.60 15.78
C SER A 103 14.18 -15.32 16.95
N THR A 104 14.92 -16.15 17.70
CA THR A 104 14.43 -16.83 18.91
C THR A 104 14.38 -15.93 20.14
N ALA A 105 15.23 -14.89 20.19
CA ALA A 105 15.32 -13.97 21.32
C ALA A 105 14.34 -12.79 21.19
N PHE A 106 14.00 -12.39 19.95
CA PHE A 106 13.09 -11.27 19.67
C PHE A 106 11.90 -11.66 18.76
N PRO A 107 11.11 -12.68 19.12
CA PRO A 107 10.01 -13.16 18.29
C PRO A 107 8.92 -12.10 18.08
N GLN A 108 8.60 -11.29 19.09
CA GLN A 108 7.52 -10.31 19.00
C GLN A 108 7.89 -9.14 18.11
N THR A 109 9.10 -8.62 18.28
CA THR A 109 9.63 -7.53 17.45
C THR A 109 9.75 -7.96 15.99
N LEU A 110 10.19 -9.20 15.73
CA LEU A 110 10.28 -9.73 14.36
C LEU A 110 8.89 -9.83 13.71
N ARG A 111 7.88 -10.31 14.45
CA ARG A 111 6.49 -10.39 13.96
C ARG A 111 5.91 -9.00 13.67
N MET A 112 6.22 -8.04 14.53
CA MET A 112 5.84 -6.64 14.36
C MET A 112 6.47 -6.01 13.12
N ILE A 113 7.79 -6.15 12.92
CA ILE A 113 8.50 -5.63 11.74
C ILE A 113 7.93 -6.23 10.46
N LYS A 114 7.76 -7.55 10.41
CA LYS A 114 7.20 -8.25 9.24
C LYS A 114 5.81 -7.72 8.91
N SER A 115 4.97 -7.55 9.92
CA SER A 115 3.61 -7.02 9.74
C SER A 115 3.62 -5.58 9.23
N ALA A 116 4.48 -4.72 9.77
CA ALA A 116 4.61 -3.33 9.34
C ALA A 116 5.05 -3.23 7.87
N ILE A 117 6.03 -4.03 7.43
CA ILE A 117 6.48 -4.04 6.02
C ILE A 117 5.38 -4.54 5.08
N THR A 118 4.55 -5.49 5.52
CA THR A 118 3.42 -5.98 4.71
C THR A 118 2.26 -4.99 4.63
N MET A 119 2.14 -4.07 5.58
CA MET A 119 1.08 -3.08 5.53
C MET A 119 1.38 -2.01 4.48
N PRO A 120 0.42 -1.70 3.59
CA PRO A 120 0.56 -0.61 2.63
C PRO A 120 0.36 0.73 3.35
N ILE A 121 1.36 1.16 4.13
CA ILE A 121 1.33 2.44 4.84
C ILE A 121 1.62 3.60 3.86
N SER A 122 2.37 3.33 2.79
CA SER A 122 2.69 4.33 1.77
C SER A 122 1.76 4.24 0.55
N GLN A 123 1.34 5.39 0.04
CA GLN A 123 0.54 5.51 -1.19
C GLN A 123 1.41 5.38 -2.46
N VAL A 124 2.71 5.15 -2.33
CA VAL A 124 3.68 5.18 -3.45
C VAL A 124 3.32 4.15 -4.53
N ALA A 125 2.83 2.96 -4.15
CA ALA A 125 2.38 1.96 -5.11
C ALA A 125 1.13 2.42 -5.90
N CYS A 126 0.19 3.08 -5.22
CA CYS A 126 -0.99 3.67 -5.86
C CYS A 126 -0.59 4.83 -6.77
N GLU A 127 0.29 5.74 -6.33
CA GLU A 127 0.79 6.85 -7.13
C GLU A 127 1.52 6.38 -8.39
N ARG A 128 2.38 5.36 -8.26
CA ARG A 128 3.03 4.71 -9.42
C ARG A 128 1.99 4.19 -10.40
N SER A 129 0.97 3.49 -9.91
CA SER A 129 -0.11 2.92 -10.74
C SER A 129 -0.94 4.00 -11.44
N PHE A 130 -1.35 5.05 -10.73
CA PHE A 130 -2.09 6.18 -11.30
C PHE A 130 -1.25 6.99 -12.28
N SER A 131 0.05 7.15 -12.03
CA SER A 131 0.98 7.81 -12.95
C SER A 131 1.07 7.03 -14.27
N LYS A 132 1.21 5.70 -14.22
CA LYS A 132 1.19 4.85 -15.43
C LYS A 132 -0.17 4.91 -16.12
N MET A 133 -1.26 4.84 -15.37
CA MET A 133 -2.62 4.93 -15.91
C MET A 133 -2.85 6.25 -16.65
N LYS A 134 -2.36 7.39 -16.12
CA LYS A 134 -2.42 8.71 -16.76
C LYS A 134 -1.65 8.76 -18.09
N ILE A 135 -0.51 8.08 -18.17
CA ILE A 135 0.25 7.98 -19.42
C ILE A 135 -0.51 7.14 -20.45
N ILE A 136 -1.10 6.03 -20.02
CA ILE A 136 -1.86 5.11 -20.88
C ILE A 136 -3.15 5.76 -21.39
N LYS A 137 -3.97 6.30 -20.48
CA LYS A 137 -5.24 7.00 -20.76
C LYS A 137 -4.99 8.50 -20.85
N ASN A 138 -4.45 8.92 -21.98
CA ASN A 138 -4.26 10.33 -22.30
C ASN A 138 -5.42 10.86 -23.16
N TYR A 139 -5.42 12.16 -23.44
CA TYR A 139 -6.51 12.85 -24.15
C TYR A 139 -6.89 12.17 -25.49
N LEU A 140 -5.90 11.73 -26.26
CA LEU A 140 -6.12 11.07 -27.55
C LEU A 140 -6.56 9.60 -27.44
N ARG A 141 -6.39 8.97 -26.27
CA ARG A 141 -6.69 7.54 -26.01
C ARG A 141 -7.73 7.37 -24.90
N ASN A 142 -8.75 8.21 -24.86
CA ASN A 142 -9.77 8.18 -23.80
C ASN A 142 -10.89 7.14 -24.01
N SER A 143 -11.03 6.59 -25.23
CA SER A 143 -12.13 5.71 -25.64
C SER A 143 -11.92 4.22 -25.33
N MET A 144 -10.86 3.85 -24.61
CA MET A 144 -10.57 2.45 -24.29
C MET A 144 -11.48 1.90 -23.18
N SER A 145 -11.76 0.59 -23.22
CA SER A 145 -12.50 -0.08 -22.14
C SER A 145 -11.69 -0.15 -20.85
N ASP A 146 -12.39 -0.14 -19.71
CA ASP A 146 -11.75 -0.18 -18.39
C ASP A 146 -10.96 -1.47 -18.18
N LYS A 147 -11.44 -2.60 -18.74
CA LYS A 147 -10.69 -3.87 -18.73
C LYS A 147 -9.33 -3.74 -19.43
N ARG A 148 -9.32 -3.17 -20.64
CA ARG A 148 -8.07 -2.95 -21.40
C ARG A 148 -7.14 -1.98 -20.69
N LEU A 149 -7.68 -0.93 -20.07
CA LEU A 149 -6.90 0.01 -19.28
C LEU A 149 -6.24 -0.67 -18.08
N SER A 150 -7.01 -1.46 -17.33
CA SER A 150 -6.52 -2.21 -16.17
C SER A 150 -5.41 -3.17 -16.56
N ASP A 151 -5.63 -4.01 -17.59
CA ASP A 151 -4.64 -4.96 -18.10
C ASP A 151 -3.32 -4.26 -18.51
N LEU A 152 -3.43 -3.15 -19.26
CA LEU A 152 -2.26 -2.40 -19.71
C LEU A 152 -1.55 -1.67 -18.56
N THR A 153 -2.29 -1.22 -17.54
CA THR A 153 -1.71 -0.59 -16.35
C THR A 153 -0.90 -1.60 -15.55
N VAL A 154 -1.40 -2.83 -15.38
CA VAL A 154 -0.66 -3.92 -14.71
C VAL A 154 0.66 -4.20 -15.43
N VAL A 155 0.61 -4.36 -16.76
CA VAL A 155 1.83 -4.57 -17.57
C VAL A 155 2.82 -3.40 -17.44
N ALA A 156 2.33 -2.16 -17.38
CA ALA A 156 3.18 -0.98 -17.26
C ALA A 156 3.78 -0.77 -15.86
N VAL A 157 3.11 -1.22 -14.80
CA VAL A 157 3.61 -1.20 -13.42
C VAL A 157 4.65 -2.30 -13.21
N GLU A 158 4.36 -3.51 -13.71
CA GLU A 158 5.19 -4.72 -13.52
C GLU A 158 6.27 -4.91 -14.59
N ARG A 159 6.76 -3.81 -15.19
CA ARG A 159 7.75 -3.84 -16.28
C ARG A 159 9.04 -4.61 -15.94
N ASN A 160 9.36 -4.76 -14.65
CA ASN A 160 10.56 -5.43 -14.17
C ASN A 160 10.42 -6.95 -14.06
N ILE A 161 9.22 -7.51 -14.24
CA ILE A 161 8.99 -8.94 -14.27
C ILE A 161 9.38 -9.47 -15.65
N ALA A 162 10.22 -10.51 -15.70
CA ALA A 162 10.60 -11.15 -16.96
C ALA A 162 9.36 -11.81 -17.59
N ILE A 163 9.03 -11.39 -18.81
CA ILE A 163 7.90 -11.91 -19.57
C ILE A 163 8.43 -12.93 -20.58
N ASP A 164 7.85 -14.14 -20.57
CA ASP A 164 8.10 -15.15 -21.59
C ASP A 164 7.32 -14.81 -22.87
N TYR A 165 8.02 -14.19 -23.82
CA TYR A 165 7.43 -13.75 -25.09
C TYR A 165 6.94 -14.93 -25.94
N GLU A 166 7.64 -16.06 -25.95
CA GLU A 166 7.28 -17.25 -26.73
C GLU A 166 5.92 -17.79 -26.29
N ARG A 167 5.73 -17.90 -24.97
CA ARG A 167 4.44 -18.33 -24.41
C ARG A 167 3.29 -17.39 -24.76
N ILE A 168 3.55 -16.08 -24.84
CA ILE A 168 2.53 -15.10 -25.25
C ILE A 168 2.20 -15.25 -26.72
N ILE A 169 3.21 -15.41 -27.59
CA ILE A 169 3.05 -15.62 -29.03
C ILE A 169 2.20 -16.86 -29.29
N ASP A 170 2.55 -17.98 -28.65
CA ASP A 170 1.80 -19.23 -28.73
C ASP A 170 0.33 -19.07 -28.31
N LYS A 171 0.09 -18.37 -27.20
CA LYS A 171 -1.26 -18.14 -26.69
C LYS A 171 -2.07 -17.22 -27.61
N LEU A 172 -1.42 -16.23 -28.21
CA LEU A 172 -2.05 -15.31 -29.15
C LEU A 172 -2.40 -16.02 -30.47
N ALA A 173 -1.49 -16.84 -30.99
CA ALA A 173 -1.70 -17.66 -32.19
C ALA A 173 -2.85 -18.66 -32.01
N ARG A 174 -2.96 -19.31 -30.84
CA ARG A 174 -4.08 -20.22 -30.53
C ARG A 174 -5.43 -19.52 -30.43
N ASN A 175 -5.45 -18.31 -29.87
CA ASN A 175 -6.70 -17.55 -29.65
C ASN A 175 -7.17 -16.77 -30.89
N HIS A 176 -6.26 -16.36 -31.78
CA HIS A 176 -6.58 -15.64 -33.00
C HIS A 176 -6.16 -16.45 -34.24
N LYS A 177 -7.05 -17.35 -34.70
CA LYS A 177 -6.84 -18.18 -35.90
C LYS A 177 -6.60 -17.41 -37.21
N ASN A 178 -6.75 -16.07 -37.24
CA ASN A 178 -6.65 -15.21 -38.42
C ASN A 178 -5.61 -14.08 -38.33
N SER A 179 -4.72 -14.06 -37.33
CA SER A 179 -3.70 -13.00 -37.23
C SER A 179 -2.57 -13.20 -38.24
N ARG A 180 -2.65 -12.52 -39.39
CA ARG A 180 -1.56 -12.33 -40.36
C ARG A 180 -0.48 -11.38 -39.81
N ILE A 181 0.08 -11.69 -38.64
CA ILE A 181 1.17 -10.91 -38.05
C ILE A 181 2.41 -11.78 -38.15
N LEU A 182 3.17 -11.59 -39.24
CA LEU A 182 4.53 -12.09 -39.37
C LEU A 182 5.43 -11.10 -38.64
N LEU A 183 5.95 -11.49 -37.48
CA LEU A 183 7.01 -10.74 -36.80
C LEU A 183 8.34 -11.29 -37.33
N TYR A 184 9.07 -10.45 -38.08
CA TYR A 184 10.45 -10.69 -38.49
C TYR A 184 11.40 -10.14 -37.42
#